data_AF-A0A151K2A7-F1
#
_entry.id   AF-A0A151K2A7-F1
#
_cell.length_a   1.000
_cell.length_b   1.000
_cell.length_c   1.000
_cell.angle_alpha   90.00
_cell.angle_beta   90.00
_cell.angle_gamma   90.00
#
_symmetry.space_group_name_H-M   'P 1'
#
loop_
_entity.id
_entity.type
_entity.pdbx_description
1 polymer ?
#
loop_
_entity_poly.entity_id
_entity_poly.type
_entity_poly.pdbx_seq_one_letter_code
_entity_poly.pdbx_strand_id
1 'polypeptide(L)'
;DNHLCGGSIISQTKILTAAHCLTVTKPPYNDFKVATGSISITGGQLHNVKKITVHPQFSNRLEDAWINDIAVITASRIQNNYCNLLL
;
A
#
# COMPACT_ATOMS: atom_id res chain seq x y z
N ASP A 1 3.30 0.11 16.70
CA ASP A 1 2.17 0.79 16.03
C ASP A 1 2.67 1.90 15.13
N ASN A 2 2.99 1.58 13.87
CA ASN A 2 3.33 2.59 12.87
C ASN A 2 2.48 2.36 11.64
N HIS A 3 1.37 3.08 11.55
CA HIS A 3 0.63 3.27 10.32
C HIS A 3 1.42 4.23 9.43
N LEU A 4 1.66 3.86 8.18
CA LEU A 4 2.45 4.66 7.25
C LEU A 4 1.55 5.51 6.36
N CYS A 5 0.54 4.92 5.73
CA CYS A 5 -0.26 5.54 4.68
C CYS A 5 -1.63 4.89 4.50
N GLY A 6 -2.54 5.52 3.76
CA GLY A 6 -3.79 4.88 3.31
C GLY A 6 -3.67 4.15 1.97
N GLY A 7 -4.72 3.44 1.59
CA GLY A 7 -4.89 2.92 0.24
C GLY A 7 -6.31 2.45 -0.06
N SER A 8 -6.52 1.82 -1.21
CA SER A 8 -7.82 1.31 -1.63
C SER A 8 -7.70 -0.08 -2.24
N ILE A 9 -8.58 -0.99 -1.84
CA ILE A 9 -8.64 -2.34 -2.41
C ILE A 9 -9.30 -2.23 -3.79
N ILE A 10 -8.58 -2.61 -4.84
CA ILE A 10 -9.08 -2.60 -6.23
C ILE A 10 -9.25 -4.01 -6.81
N SER A 11 -8.76 -5.04 -6.12
CA SER A 11 -9.09 -6.45 -6.38
C SER A 11 -8.74 -7.32 -5.16
N GLN A 12 -9.05 -8.63 -5.21
CA GLN A 12 -8.71 -9.59 -4.16
C GLN A 12 -7.20 -9.70 -3.84
N THR A 13 -6.31 -9.14 -4.67
CA THR A 13 -4.86 -9.17 -4.41
C THR A 13 -4.17 -7.83 -4.67
N LYS A 14 -4.92 -6.78 -5.01
CA LYS A 14 -4.36 -5.50 -5.45
C LYS A 14 -4.89 -4.36 -4.62
N ILE A 15 -3.94 -3.54 -4.18
CA ILE A 15 -4.18 -2.29 -3.47
C ILE A 15 -3.64 -1.15 -4.31
N LEU A 16 -4.44 -0.11 -4.51
CA LEU A 16 -4.01 1.18 -5.03
C LEU A 16 -3.56 2.08 -3.88
N THR A 17 -2.45 2.79 -4.05
CA THR A 17 -1.96 3.78 -3.09
C THR A 17 -1.09 4.81 -3.83
N ALA A 18 -0.58 5.79 -3.09
CA ALA A 18 0.39 6.76 -3.58
C ALA A 18 1.79 6.12 -3.69
N ALA A 19 2.59 6.58 -4.65
CA ALA A 19 3.96 6.10 -4.83
C ALA A 19 4.89 6.59 -3.72
N HIS A 20 4.72 7.83 -3.24
CA HIS A 20 5.55 8.41 -2.19
C HIS A 20 5.52 7.59 -0.89
N CYS A 21 4.38 6.95 -0.60
CA CYS A 21 4.20 6.04 0.54
C CYS A 21 5.16 4.85 0.51
N LEU A 22 5.67 4.46 -0.65
CA LEU A 22 6.47 3.23 -0.82
C LEU A 22 7.95 3.49 -1.06
N THR A 23 8.37 4.76 -1.02
CA THR A 23 9.74 5.20 -1.33
C THR A 23 10.79 4.64 -0.37
N VAL A 24 10.40 4.39 0.88
CA VAL A 24 11.25 3.82 1.93
C VAL A 24 11.23 2.29 1.98
N THR A 25 10.35 1.65 1.19
CA THR A 25 10.12 0.20 1.26
C THR A 25 10.90 -0.53 0.16
N LYS A 26 11.70 -1.54 0.52
CA LYS A 26 12.49 -2.34 -0.43
C LYS A 26 12.25 -3.84 -0.25
N PRO A 27 12.40 -4.66 -1.30
CA PRO A 27 12.44 -6.11 -1.16
C PRO A 27 13.60 -6.54 -0.25
N PRO A 28 13.43 -7.60 0.57
CA PRO A 28 12.21 -8.36 0.77
C PRO A 28 11.22 -7.60 1.68
N TYR A 29 9.94 -7.52 1.28
CA TYR A 29 8.89 -6.72 1.96
C TYR A 29 8.35 -7.37 3.25
N ASN A 30 9.18 -8.08 4.00
CA ASN A 30 8.75 -8.89 5.14
C ASN A 30 8.18 -8.03 6.28
N ASP A 31 8.77 -6.86 6.48
CA ASP A 31 8.41 -5.90 7.53
C ASP A 31 7.30 -4.92 7.10
N PHE A 32 6.80 -5.06 5.87
CA PHE A 32 5.73 -4.20 5.33
C PHE A 32 4.46 -5.02 5.12
N LYS A 33 3.41 -4.65 5.84
CA LYS A 33 2.10 -5.33 5.81
C LYS A 33 1.02 -4.37 5.35
N VAL A 34 -0.08 -4.96 4.90
CA VAL A 34 -1.29 -4.22 4.53
C VAL A 34 -2.40 -4.65 5.47
N ALA A 35 -3.04 -3.71 6.16
CA ALA A 35 -4.14 -3.98 7.09
C ALA A 35 -5.50 -3.62 6.47
N THR A 36 -6.39 -4.61 6.35
CA THR A 36 -7.73 -4.43 5.74
C THR A 36 -8.86 -4.66 6.75
N GLY A 37 -10.03 -4.06 6.52
CA GLY A 37 -11.27 -4.47 7.18
C GLY A 37 -11.40 -4.01 8.63
N SER A 38 -10.83 -2.84 8.93
CA SER A 38 -10.92 -2.18 10.23
C SER A 38 -11.10 -0.68 10.04
N ILE A 39 -11.77 -0.04 10.99
CA ILE A 39 -11.81 1.42 11.15
C ILE A 39 -10.84 1.91 12.23
N SER A 40 -10.18 0.98 12.94
CA SER A 40 -9.12 1.26 13.91
C SER A 40 -7.75 1.00 13.29
N ILE A 41 -6.80 1.89 13.60
CA ILE A 41 -5.40 1.80 13.13
C ILE A 41 -4.60 0.63 13.72
N THR A 42 -5.08 0.05 14.82
CA THR A 42 -4.46 -1.10 15.47
C THR A 42 -5.16 -2.42 15.17
N GLY A 43 -6.22 -2.39 14.35
CA GLY A 43 -7.04 -3.55 14.02
C GLY A 43 -6.94 -3.99 12.56
N GLY A 44 -7.68 -5.04 12.22
CA GLY A 44 -7.83 -5.54 10.85
C GLY A 44 -7.03 -6.80 10.57
N GLN A 45 -7.14 -7.28 9.34
CA GLN A 45 -6.41 -8.45 8.86
C GLN A 45 -5.14 -8.01 8.16
N LEU A 46 -4.01 -8.58 8.58
CA LEU A 46 -2.70 -8.30 7.99
C LEU A 46 -2.43 -9.19 6.78
N HIS A 47 -2.00 -8.57 5.69
CA HIS A 47 -1.65 -9.22 4.44
C HIS A 47 -0.17 -9.02 4.12
N ASN A 48 0.47 -10.08 3.64
CA ASN A 48 1.86 -10.04 3.20
C ASN A 48 1.97 -9.35 1.84
N VAL A 49 2.93 -8.44 1.70
CA VAL A 49 3.24 -7.81 0.42
C VAL A 49 4.15 -8.73 -0.41
N LYS A 50 3.71 -9.02 -1.64
CA LYS A 50 4.45 -9.84 -2.61
C LYS A 50 5.23 -9.00 -3.61
N LYS A 51 4.65 -7.88 -4.04
CA LYS A 51 5.25 -6.99 -5.04
C LYS A 51 4.73 -5.57 -4.87
N ILE A 52 5.60 -4.60 -5.07
CA ILE A 52 5.23 -3.19 -5.22
C ILE A 52 5.53 -2.79 -6.67
N THR A 53 4.60 -2.09 -7.31
CA THR A 53 4.78 -1.53 -8.66
C THR A 53 4.48 -0.03 -8.59
N VAL A 54 5.53 0.78 -8.58
CA VAL A 54 5.44 2.24 -8.66
C VAL A 54 5.32 2.66 -10.12
N HIS A 55 4.56 3.73 -10.40
CA HIS A 55 4.49 4.27 -11.75
C HIS A 55 5.90 4.61 -12.27
N PRO A 56 6.29 4.19 -13.49
CA PRO A 56 7.67 4.31 -13.98
C PRO A 56 8.15 5.76 -14.14
N GLN A 57 7.21 6.71 -14.25
CA GLN A 57 7.48 8.15 -14.35
C GLN A 57 7.24 8.90 -13.03
N PHE A 58 7.10 8.19 -11.90
CA PHE A 58 7.11 8.82 -10.59
C PHE A 58 8.53 9.30 -10.26
N SER A 59 8.64 10.52 -9.73
CA SER A 59 9.88 11.08 -9.22
C SER A 59 9.73 11.33 -7.73
N ASN A 60 10.75 10.99 -6.94
CA ASN A 60 10.75 11.26 -5.50
C ASN A 60 11.46 12.58 -5.14
N ARG A 61 11.53 13.54 -6.08
CA ARG A 61 12.12 14.85 -5.82
C ARG A 61 11.03 15.80 -5.34
N LEU A 62 11.37 16.67 -4.39
CA LEU A 62 10.41 17.59 -3.78
C LEU A 62 9.69 18.49 -4.81
N GLU A 63 10.36 18.79 -5.92
CA GLU A 63 9.88 19.67 -7.00
C GLU A 63 8.79 19.04 -7.88
N ASP A 64 8.68 17.71 -7.92
CA ASP A 64 7.76 16.98 -8.80
C ASP A 64 7.15 15.72 -8.18
N ALA A 65 7.21 15.56 -6.86
CA ALA A 65 6.73 14.38 -6.12
C ALA A 65 5.23 14.10 -6.27
N TRP A 66 4.43 15.06 -6.72
CA TRP A 66 3.01 14.85 -7.02
C TRP A 66 2.76 14.23 -8.40
N ILE A 67 3.73 14.31 -9.32
CA ILE A 67 3.57 13.81 -10.68
C ILE A 67 3.66 12.29 -10.67
N ASN A 68 2.61 11.64 -11.19
CA ASN A 68 2.49 10.18 -11.23
C ASN A 68 2.63 9.51 -9.85
N ASP A 69 2.17 10.18 -8.79
CA ASP A 69 2.20 9.67 -7.41
C ASP A 69 1.17 8.54 -7.19
N ILE A 70 1.40 7.42 -7.87
CA ILE A 70 0.50 6.27 -7.90
C ILE A 70 1.29 4.97 -7.94
N ALA A 71 0.87 4.00 -7.14
CA ALA A 71 1.47 2.69 -7.06
C ALA A 71 0.43 1.61 -6.78
N VAL A 72 0.77 0.39 -7.19
CA VAL A 72 -0.04 -0.81 -6.93
C VAL A 72 0.77 -1.80 -6.11
N ILE A 73 0.23 -2.17 -4.96
CA ILE A 73 0.73 -3.25 -4.11
C ILE A 73 0.01 -4.54 -4.49
N THR A 74 0.77 -5.61 -4.68
CA THR A 74 0.26 -6.98 -4.81
C THR A 74 0.47 -7.70 -3.47
N ALA A 75 -0.63 -8.10 -2.84
CA ALA A 75 -0.63 -8.72 -1.52
C ALA A 75 -1.09 -10.20 -1.55
N SER A 76 -1.06 -10.86 -0.40
CA SER A 76 -1.86 -12.07 -0.17
C SER A 76 -3.35 -11.81 -0.40
N ARG A 77 -4.11 -12.88 -0.66
CA ARG A 77 -5.53 -12.77 -1.00
C ARG A 77 -6.34 -12.14 0.13
N ILE A 78 -7.08 -11.09 -0.18
CA ILE A 78 -7.99 -10.38 0.72
C ILE A 78 -9.36 -11.08 0.64
N GLN A 79 -9.82 -11.63 1.76
CA GLN A 79 -11.03 -12.46 1.81
C GLN A 79 -12.32 -11.65 2.08
N ASN A 80 -12.23 -10.37 2.49
CA ASN A 80 -13.39 -9.53 2.84
C ASN A 80 -13.34 -8.14 2.15
N ASN A 81 -14.45 -7.75 1.51
CA ASN A 81 -14.60 -6.55 0.67
C ASN A 81 -14.85 -5.22 1.42
N TYR A 82 -14.40 -5.08 2.66
CA TYR A 82 -14.56 -3.79 3.36
C TYR A 82 -13.57 -2.77 2.78
N CYS A 83 -14.10 -1.70 2.17
CA CYS A 83 -13.38 -0.67 1.40
C CYS A 83 -12.36 0.18 2.18
N ASN A 84 -12.01 -0.17 3.41
CA ASN A 84 -11.10 0.61 4.24
C ASN A 84 -9.77 -0.13 4.38
N LEU A 85 -8.69 0.56 4.00
CA LEU A 85 -7.34 0.04 4.03
C LEU A 85 -6.37 1.00 4.72
N LEU A 86 -5.55 0.44 5.60
CA LEU A 86 -4.44 1.09 6.27
C LEU A 86 -3.14 0.36 5.88
N LEU A 87 -2.16 1.11 5.37
CA LEU A 87 -0.79 0.66 5.06
C LEU A 87 0.17 1.00 6.20
#